data_AF-A0A3M1LBW9-F1
#
_entry.id   AF-A0A3M1LBW9-F1
#
_cell.length_a   1.000
_cell.length_b   1.000
_cell.length_c   1.000
_cell.angle_alpha   90.00
_cell.angle_beta   90.00
_cell.angle_gamma   90.00
#
_symmetry.space_group_name_H-M   'P 1'
#
loop_
_entity.id
_entity.type
_entity.pdbx_description
1 polymer ?
#
loop_
_entity_poly.entity_id
_entity_poly.type
_entity_poly.pdbx_seq_one_letter_code
_entity_poly.pdbx_strand_id
1 'polypeptide(L)'
;SETFLSEGLHVPPELQRKEVTRSIFNETKYYDQVAWFNGADGVPKLSMKFLQGGNYDFVGKVLTDRNLSKLQLSWCISDHYPLWAEFSIED
;
A
#
# COMPACT_ATOMS: atom_id res chain seq x y z
N SER A 1 9.15 15.99 -2.46
CA SER A 1 8.49 14.85 -3.15
C SER A 1 8.58 14.96 -4.67
N GLU A 2 8.71 16.16 -5.26
CA GLU A 2 8.81 16.34 -6.73
C GLU A 2 9.97 15.58 -7.38
N THR A 3 11.10 15.44 -6.70
CA THR A 3 12.34 14.84 -7.23
C THR A 3 12.24 13.34 -7.51
N PHE A 4 11.30 12.59 -6.93
CA PHE A 4 11.19 11.14 -7.21
C PHE A 4 10.21 10.85 -8.34
N LEU A 5 9.10 11.60 -8.40
CA LEU A 5 8.13 11.47 -9.47
C LEU A 5 8.70 11.95 -10.82
N SER A 6 9.53 13.01 -10.80
CA SER A 6 10.23 13.50 -11.99
C SER A 6 11.27 12.50 -12.54
N GLU A 7 11.79 11.62 -11.69
CA GLU A 7 12.82 10.62 -12.01
C GLU A 7 12.22 9.25 -12.37
N GLY A 8 10.90 9.18 -12.58
CA GLY A 8 10.22 7.96 -13.03
C GLY A 8 9.75 7.03 -11.92
N LEU A 9 9.62 7.49 -10.66
CA LEU A 9 8.94 6.72 -9.61
C LEU A 9 7.45 6.57 -9.99
N HIS A 10 7.04 5.32 -10.19
CA HIS A 10 5.68 4.94 -10.51
C HIS A 10 4.98 4.39 -9.27
N VAL A 11 3.78 4.92 -9.02
CA VAL A 11 2.87 4.43 -7.98
C VAL A 11 1.64 3.85 -8.68
N PRO A 12 1.26 2.60 -8.41
CA PRO A 12 0.14 1.97 -9.11
C PRO A 12 -1.18 2.68 -8.76
N PRO A 13 -2.05 2.93 -9.76
CA PRO A 13 -3.35 3.58 -9.56
C PRO A 13 -4.23 2.90 -8.50
N GLU A 14 -4.12 1.58 -8.35
CA GLU A 14 -4.86 0.75 -7.42
C GLU A 14 -4.62 1.17 -5.97
N LEU A 15 -3.39 1.59 -5.66
CA LEU A 15 -3.01 2.09 -4.33
C LEU A 15 -3.40 3.56 -4.12
N GLN A 16 -3.82 4.27 -5.17
CA GLN A 16 -4.35 5.65 -5.09
C GLN A 16 -5.88 5.68 -4.95
N ARG A 17 -6.54 4.51 -5.01
CA ARG A 17 -7.98 4.38 -4.80
C ARG A 17 -8.36 4.79 -3.37
N LYS A 18 -9.52 5.43 -3.22
CA LYS A 18 -10.03 5.93 -1.93
C LYS A 18 -10.29 4.80 -0.94
N GLU A 19 -10.63 3.63 -1.45
CA GLU A 19 -10.94 2.44 -0.65
C GLU A 19 -9.68 1.82 -0.04
N VAL A 20 -8.50 2.10 -0.60
CA VAL A 20 -7.21 1.60 -0.11
C VAL A 20 -6.64 2.60 0.90
N THR A 21 -7.17 2.57 2.12
CA THR A 21 -6.73 3.46 3.20
C THR A 21 -5.39 3.03 3.79
N ARG A 22 -4.64 3.97 4.38
CA ARG A 22 -3.31 3.70 4.98
C ARG A 22 -3.34 3.47 6.46
N SER A 23 -4.38 3.93 7.13
CA SER A 23 -4.48 3.81 8.56
C SER A 23 -5.85 3.34 8.98
N ILE A 24 -5.89 2.64 10.11
CA ILE A 24 -7.14 2.32 10.77
C ILE A 24 -7.88 3.61 11.17
N PHE A 25 -7.19 4.72 11.50
CA PHE A 25 -7.85 5.96 11.94
C PHE A 25 -8.07 6.99 10.83
N ASN A 26 -7.25 6.96 9.78
CA ASN A 26 -7.19 8.06 8.82
C ASN A 26 -7.18 7.54 7.38
N GLU A 27 -8.12 8.07 6.60
CA GLU A 27 -8.36 7.71 5.20
C GLU A 27 -7.65 8.66 4.21
N THR A 28 -6.98 9.72 4.70
CA THR A 28 -6.47 10.83 3.87
C THR A 28 -4.94 10.95 3.80
N LYS A 29 -4.21 10.15 4.59
CA LYS A 29 -2.74 10.15 4.57
C LYS A 29 -2.23 9.17 3.52
N TYR A 30 -1.46 9.66 2.54
CA TYR A 30 -0.91 8.86 1.44
C TYR A 30 0.62 8.66 1.52
N TYR A 31 1.22 8.81 2.71
CA TYR A 31 2.68 8.72 2.87
C TYR A 31 3.20 7.28 2.75
N ASP A 32 2.40 6.28 3.11
CA ASP A 32 2.74 4.87 2.87
C ASP A 32 2.41 4.51 1.43
N GLN A 33 3.40 4.01 0.68
CA GLN A 33 3.21 3.61 -0.70
C GLN A 33 4.10 2.42 -1.04
N VAL A 34 3.59 1.55 -1.91
CA VAL A 34 4.44 0.68 -2.73
C VAL A 34 4.61 1.39 -4.06
N ALA A 35 5.86 1.59 -4.45
CA ALA A 35 6.22 2.28 -5.69
C ALA A 35 7.53 1.70 -6.23
N TRP A 36 7.74 1.81 -7.52
CA TRP A 36 8.96 1.35 -8.19
C TRP A 36 9.34 2.29 -9.32
N PHE A 37 10.59 2.30 -9.74
CA PHE A 37 11.02 3.14 -10.85
C PHE A 37 10.68 2.46 -12.18
N ASN A 38 10.03 3.19 -13.07
CA ASN A 38 10.02 2.85 -14.47
C ASN A 38 11.37 3.26 -15.11
N GLY A 39 11.71 2.65 -16.23
CA GLY A 39 12.87 3.01 -17.03
C GLY A 39 12.64 4.31 -17.80
N ALA A 40 13.70 4.80 -18.46
CA ALA A 40 13.57 5.87 -19.42
C ALA A 40 12.57 5.47 -20.53
N ASP A 41 11.89 6.47 -21.10
CA ASP A 41 11.01 6.30 -22.26
C ASP A 41 9.79 5.39 -22.03
N GLY A 42 9.35 5.23 -20.77
CA GLY A 42 8.14 4.48 -20.42
C GLY A 42 8.30 2.96 -20.40
N VAL A 43 9.52 2.45 -20.56
CA VAL A 43 9.82 1.02 -20.47
C VAL A 43 9.93 0.62 -18.98
N PRO A 44 9.12 -0.29 -18.44
CA PRO A 44 9.24 -0.70 -17.03
C PRO A 44 10.62 -1.30 -16.72
N LYS A 45 11.27 -0.90 -15.62
CA LYS A 45 12.46 -1.62 -15.11
C LYS A 45 12.10 -2.94 -14.45
N LEU A 46 10.85 -3.09 -14.02
CA LEU A 46 10.31 -4.38 -13.60
C LEU A 46 9.99 -5.21 -14.84
N SER A 47 10.58 -6.39 -14.95
CA SER A 47 10.25 -7.37 -15.99
C SER A 47 8.89 -8.04 -15.77
N MET A 48 8.32 -7.90 -14.57
CA MET A 48 7.05 -8.54 -14.19
C MET A 48 5.87 -7.61 -14.44
N LYS A 49 4.77 -8.17 -14.93
CA LYS A 49 3.52 -7.45 -15.16
C LYS A 49 2.79 -7.23 -13.84
N PHE A 50 2.58 -5.97 -13.47
CA PHE A 50 1.73 -5.63 -12.33
C PHE A 50 0.27 -6.05 -12.59
N LEU A 51 -0.37 -6.70 -11.62
CA LEU A 51 -1.73 -7.22 -11.71
C LEU A 51 -2.70 -6.42 -10.82
N GLN A 52 -2.36 -6.25 -9.55
CA GLN A 52 -3.24 -5.59 -8.59
C GLN A 52 -2.48 -5.09 -7.36
N GLY A 53 -3.10 -4.18 -6.60
CA GLY A 53 -2.58 -3.74 -5.33
C GLY A 53 -3.69 -3.31 -4.38
N GLY A 54 -3.36 -3.28 -3.10
CA GLY A 54 -4.31 -2.89 -2.06
C GLY A 54 -3.68 -2.79 -0.69
N ASN A 55 -4.56 -2.81 0.31
CA ASN A 55 -4.20 -2.91 1.71
C ASN A 55 -4.81 -4.20 2.30
N TYR A 56 -4.40 -4.53 3.51
CA TYR A 56 -5.03 -5.59 4.29
C TYR A 56 -5.63 -5.02 5.58
N ASP A 57 -6.96 -5.05 5.67
CA ASP A 57 -7.65 -4.68 6.90
C ASP A 57 -7.59 -5.80 7.93
N PHE A 58 -6.70 -5.65 8.93
CA PHE A 58 -6.57 -6.60 10.03
C PHE A 58 -7.54 -6.35 11.20
N VAL A 59 -8.31 -5.25 11.19
CA VAL A 59 -9.23 -4.92 12.28
C VAL A 59 -10.32 -6.00 12.38
N GLY A 60 -10.53 -6.51 13.59
CA GLY A 60 -11.47 -7.61 13.85
C GLY A 60 -10.96 -9.01 13.43
N LYS A 61 -9.74 -9.12 12.89
CA LYS A 61 -9.14 -10.41 12.47
C LYS A 61 -7.99 -10.87 13.35
N VAL A 62 -7.41 -9.98 14.15
CA VAL A 62 -6.27 -10.25 15.02
C VAL A 62 -6.60 -9.91 16.46
N LEU A 63 -6.00 -10.64 17.41
CA LEU A 63 -6.19 -10.42 18.86
C LEU A 63 -7.68 -10.39 19.28
N THR A 64 -8.53 -11.17 18.61
CA THR A 64 -10.00 -11.16 18.77
C THR A 64 -10.44 -11.49 20.19
N ASP A 65 -9.67 -12.32 20.90
CA ASP A 65 -10.00 -12.80 22.24
C ASP A 65 -9.70 -11.76 23.34
N ARG A 66 -9.16 -10.59 22.97
CA ARG A 66 -8.70 -9.56 23.93
C ARG A 66 -9.65 -8.37 24.08
N ASN A 67 -10.76 -8.34 23.33
CA ASN A 67 -11.77 -7.26 23.34
C ASN A 67 -11.16 -5.84 23.35
N LEU A 68 -10.19 -5.60 22.46
CA LEU A 68 -9.46 -4.34 22.42
C LEU A 68 -10.24 -3.28 21.65
N SER A 69 -10.21 -2.03 22.14
CA SER A 69 -10.60 -0.88 21.33
C SER A 69 -9.62 -0.69 20.15
N LYS A 70 -10.05 0.04 19.13
CA LYS A 70 -9.21 0.37 17.96
C LYS A 70 -7.90 1.08 18.34
N LEU A 71 -7.96 1.95 19.34
CA LEU A 71 -6.79 2.62 19.90
C LEU A 71 -5.82 1.64 20.58
N GLN A 72 -6.33 0.76 21.44
CA GLN A 72 -5.50 -0.27 22.08
C GLN A 72 -4.90 -1.24 21.07
N LEU A 73 -5.65 -1.59 20.02
CA LEU A 73 -5.16 -2.42 18.92
C LEU A 73 -3.97 -1.76 18.21
N SER A 74 -4.01 -0.43 17.99
CA SER A 74 -2.89 0.28 17.37
C SER A 74 -1.60 0.26 18.18
N TRP A 75 -1.71 0.25 19.51
CA TRP A 75 -0.54 0.10 20.39
C TRP A 75 0.05 -1.30 20.35
N CYS A 76 -0.75 -2.32 20.05
CA CYS A 76 -0.32 -3.71 20.06
C CYS A 76 0.24 -4.19 18.72
N ILE A 77 -0.30 -3.68 17.61
CA ILE A 77 0.02 -4.13 16.24
C ILE A 77 0.58 -2.97 15.43
N SER A 78 -0.29 -2.06 14.98
CA SER A 78 0.04 -0.86 14.22
C SER A 78 -1.24 -0.06 14.01
N ASP A 79 -1.14 1.24 13.76
CA ASP A 79 -2.23 2.03 13.18
C ASP A 79 -2.21 2.09 11.65
N HIS A 80 -1.16 1.56 11.00
CA HIS A 80 -1.02 1.54 9.54
C HIS A 80 -1.44 0.18 8.97
N TYR A 81 -2.20 0.19 7.87
CA TYR A 81 -2.52 -1.04 7.14
C TYR A 81 -1.31 -1.51 6.32
N PRO A 82 -0.99 -2.82 6.34
CA PRO A 82 -0.06 -3.40 5.38
C PRO A 82 -0.52 -3.14 3.95
N LEU A 83 0.41 -2.71 3.09
CA LEU A 83 0.19 -2.56 1.66
C LEU A 83 0.77 -3.75 0.90
N TRP A 84 0.15 -4.07 -0.23
CA TRP A 84 0.62 -5.14 -1.10
C TRP A 84 0.48 -4.75 -2.56
N ALA A 85 1.33 -5.34 -3.39
CA ALA A 85 1.31 -5.26 -4.84
C ALA A 85 1.59 -6.66 -5.40
N GLU A 86 0.77 -7.08 -6.35
CA GLU A 86 0.81 -8.38 -7.01
C GLU A 86 1.36 -8.23 -8.41
N PHE A 87 2.27 -9.14 -8.77
CA PHE A 87 2.91 -9.18 -10.07
C PHE A 87 2.86 -10.59 -10.64
N SER A 88 2.62 -10.70 -11.94
CA SER A 88 2.73 -11.96 -12.68
C SER A 88 4.19 -12.28 -12.96
N ILE A 89 4.56 -13.54 -12.78
CA ILE A 89 5.84 -14.09 -13.26
C ILE A 89 5.75 -14.68 -14.67
N GLU A 90 4.53 -14.71 -15.24
CA GLU A 90 4.20 -15.19 -16.59
C GLU A 90 3.71 -14.02 -17.47
N ASP A 91 3.91 -14.12 -18.78
CA ASP A 91 3.48 -13.11 -19.78
C ASP A 91 1.97 -13.14 -20.06
#